data_AF-A0A2M7E3F5-F1
#
_entry.id   AF-A0A2M7E3F5-F1
#
_cell.length_a   1.000
_cell.length_b   1.000
_cell.length_c   1.000
_cell.angle_alpha   90.00
_cell.angle_beta   90.00
_cell.angle_gamma   90.00
#
_symmetry.space_group_name_H-M   'P 1'
#
loop_
_entity.id
_entity.type
_entity.pdbx_description
1 polymer ?
#
loop_
_entity_poly.entity_id
_entity_poly.type
_entity_poly.pdbx_seq_one_letter_code
_entity_poly.pdbx_strand_id
1 'polypeptide(L)' 'MEMAQRINRIVGQLKGIEKMAINKRNCSEILQQISAVKKAIDSLSKEIVISDICRYVTKNKMQEVQQMVERAINL' A
#
# COMPACT_ATOMS: atom_id res chain seq x y z
N MET A 1 9.01 7.89 6.06
CA MET A 1 7.67 8.41 6.43
C MET A 1 7.11 7.40 7.41
N GLU A 2 6.65 7.85 8.56
CA GLU A 2 6.18 6.94 9.63
C GLU A 2 4.91 6.17 9.18
N MET A 3 4.67 4.96 9.70
CA MET A 3 3.51 4.14 9.31
C MET A 3 2.18 4.91 9.44
N ALA A 4 2.01 5.66 10.53
CA ALA A 4 0.83 6.49 10.76
C ALA A 4 0.61 7.53 9.65
N GLN A 5 1.68 8.14 9.14
CA GLN A 5 1.62 9.10 8.04
C GLN A 5 1.18 8.45 6.72
N ARG A 6 1.62 7.21 6.44
CA ARG A 6 1.17 6.46 5.25
C ARG A 6 -0.30 6.09 5.34
N ILE A 7 -0.76 5.64 6.51
CA ILE A 7 -2.17 5.34 6.78
C ILE A 7 -3.02 6.60 6.58
N ASN A 8 -2.61 7.74 7.16
CA ASN A 8 -3.33 9.01 7.03
C ASN A 8 -3.46 9.45 5.56
N ARG A 9 -2.44 9.20 4.73
CA ARG A 9 -2.51 9.45 3.28
C ARG A 9 -3.53 8.54 2.60
N ILE A 10 -3.54 7.24 2.90
CA ILE A 10 -4.52 6.28 2.34
C ILE A 10 -5.96 6.68 2.72
N VAL A 11 -6.18 7.06 3.99
CA VAL A 11 -7.48 7.57 4.47
C VAL A 11 -7.88 8.83 3.69
N GLY A 12 -6.94 9.75 3.43
CA GLY A 12 -7.19 10.93 2.62
C GLY A 12 -7.59 10.60 1.18
N GLN A 13 -6.95 9.60 0.56
CA GLN A 13 -7.31 9.13 -0.78
C GLN A 13 -8.72 8.53 -0.82
N LEU A 14 -9.09 7.71 0.17
CA LEU A 14 -10.44 7.13 0.30
C LEU A 14 -11.50 8.22 0.44
N LYS A 15 -11.28 9.24 1.29
CA LYS A 15 -12.16 10.41 1.40
C LYS A 15 -12.26 11.19 0.08
N GLY A 16 -11.17 11.24 -0.71
CA GLY A 16 -11.17 11.82 -2.05
C GLY A 16 -12.10 11.06 -3.00
N ILE A 17 -12.00 9.72 -3.02
CA ILE A 17 -12.85 8.83 -3.83
C ILE A 17 -14.32 8.99 -3.45
N GLU A 18 -14.64 9.04 -2.16
CA GLU A 18 -16.00 9.29 -1.66
C GLU A 18 -16.57 10.60 -2.23
N LYS A 19 -15.81 11.70 -2.16
CA LYS A 19 -16.22 12.98 -2.75
C LYS A 19 -16.40 12.90 -4.27
N MET A 20 -15.54 12.16 -4.97
CA MET A 20 -15.68 11.95 -6.41
C MET A 20 -16.97 11.23 -6.77
N ALA A 21 -17.34 10.20 -5.99
CA ALA A 21 -18.57 9.45 -6.17
C ALA A 21 -19.82 10.32 -5.90
N ILE A 22 -19.83 11.08 -4.80
CA ILE A 22 -20.92 12.01 -4.46
C ILE A 22 -21.12 13.05 -5.57
N ASN A 23 -20.01 13.57 -6.11
CA ASN A 23 -20.03 14.57 -7.17
C ASN A 23 -20.26 13.97 -8.58
N LYS A 24 -20.57 12.67 -8.69
CA LYS A 24 -20.82 11.97 -9.96
C LYS A 24 -19.70 12.16 -11.00
N ARG A 25 -18.44 12.14 -10.54
CA ARG A 25 -17.26 12.13 -11.43
C ARG A 25 -17.27 10.91 -12.34
N ASN A 26 -16.49 10.97 -13.41
CA ASN A 26 -16.38 9.88 -14.37
C ASN A 26 -15.88 8.59 -13.69
N CYS A 27 -16.53 7.46 -13.98
CA CYS A 27 -16.18 6.15 -13.41
C CYS A 27 -14.72 5.76 -13.68
N SER A 28 -14.14 6.13 -14.83
CA SER A 28 -12.74 5.82 -15.16
C SER A 28 -11.77 6.57 -14.24
N GLU A 29 -12.06 7.84 -13.90
CA GLU A 29 -11.28 8.62 -12.94
C GLU A 29 -11.36 8.01 -11.53
N ILE A 30 -12.55 7.57 -11.12
CA ILE A 30 -12.76 6.90 -9.83
C ILE A 30 -11.96 5.58 -9.79
N LEU A 31 -12.01 4.77 -10.85
CA LEU A 31 -11.25 3.52 -10.95
C LEU A 31 -9.73 3.74 -10.92
N GLN A 32 -9.24 4.83 -11.52
CA GLN A 32 -7.83 5.21 -11.42
C GLN A 32 -7.44 5.53 -9.98
N GLN A 33 -8.26 6.26 -9.23
CA GLN A 33 -7.97 6.56 -7.82
C GLN A 33 -8.05 5.31 -6.94
N ILE A 34 -9.01 4.42 -7.18
CA ILE A 34 -9.07 3.11 -6.49
C ILE A 34 -7.79 2.32 -6.75
N SER A 35 -7.31 2.30 -8.00
CA SER A 35 -6.06 1.61 -8.35
C SER A 35 -4.84 2.22 -7.64
N ALA A 36 -4.82 3.54 -7.46
CA ALA A 36 -3.77 4.21 -6.69
C ALA A 36 -3.82 3.86 -5.20
N VAL A 37 -5.02 3.77 -4.62
CA VAL A 37 -5.21 3.33 -3.22
C VAL A 37 -4.76 1.88 -3.04
N LYS A 38 -5.13 0.97 -3.95
CA LYS A 38 -4.68 -0.43 -3.92
C LYS A 38 -3.15 -0.51 -3.85
N LYS A 39 -2.46 0.18 -4.77
CA LYS A 39 -0.98 0.23 -4.78
C LYS A 39 -0.39 0.79 -3.49
N ALA A 40 -1.04 1.79 -2.88
CA ALA A 40 -0.59 2.35 -1.60
C ALA A 40 -0.74 1.34 -0.45
N ILE A 41 -1.83 0.56 -0.43
CA ILE A 41 -2.09 -0.50 0.55
C ILE A 41 -1.09 -1.66 0.35
N ASP A 42 -0.86 -2.10 -0.88
CA ASP A 42 0.09 -3.17 -1.20
C ASP A 42 1.51 -2.78 -0.73
N SER A 43 1.89 -1.53 -1.00
CA SER A 43 3.17 -0.98 -0.55
C SER A 43 3.28 -0.84 0.97
N LEU A 44 2.19 -0.56 1.68
CA LEU A 44 2.17 -0.52 3.14
C LEU A 44 2.28 -1.93 3.73
N SER A 45 1.55 -2.89 3.17
CA SER A 45 1.55 -4.29 3.58
C SER A 45 2.96 -4.88 3.47
N LYS A 46 3.66 -4.61 2.36
CA LYS A 46 5.06 -5.00 2.15
C LYS A 46 5.98 -4.47 3.25
N GLU A 47 5.84 -3.19 3.60
CA GLU A 47 6.68 -2.56 4.62
C GLU A 47 6.47 -3.20 6.00
N ILE A 48 5.22 -3.48 6.36
CA ILE A 48 4.87 -4.16 7.63
C ILE A 48 5.50 -5.55 7.67
N VAL A 49 5.28 -6.35 6.62
CA VAL A 49 5.78 -7.74 6.55
C VAL A 49 7.30 -7.78 6.61
N ILE A 50 7.98 -6.91 5.86
CA ILE A 50 9.45 -6.83 5.92
C ILE A 50 9.92 -6.41 7.32
N SER A 51 9.27 -5.42 7.93
CA SER A 51 9.62 -4.95 9.27
C SER A 51 9.49 -6.07 10.31
N ASP A 52 8.44 -6.89 10.21
CA ASP A 52 8.23 -8.01 11.13
C ASP A 52 9.22 -9.16 10.89
N ILE A 53 9.39 -9.60 9.64
CA ILE A 53 10.31 -10.71 9.32
C ILE A 53 11.77 -10.34 9.64
N CYS A 54 12.18 -9.09 9.40
CA CYS A 54 13.55 -8.63 9.72
C CYS A 54 13.90 -8.72 11.21
N ARG A 55 12.91 -8.88 12.12
CA ARG A 55 13.17 -9.15 13.55
C ARG A 55 13.76 -10.53 13.81
N TYR A 56 13.52 -11.48 12.90
CA TYR A 56 13.90 -12.89 13.07
C TYR A 56 14.98 -13.34 12.07
N VAL A 57 15.31 -12.50 11.08
CA VAL A 57 16.18 -12.87 9.95
C VAL A 57 17.57 -12.26 10.11
N THR A 58 18.59 -13.09 9.88
CA THR A 58 20.00 -12.67 9.85
C THR A 58 20.28 -11.72 8.68
N LYS A 59 21.17 -10.73 8.87
CA LYS A 59 21.45 -9.68 7.87
C LYS A 59 21.73 -10.19 6.46
N ASN A 60 22.37 -11.36 6.33
CA ASN A 60 22.70 -11.98 5.05
C ASN A 60 21.49 -12.51 4.25
N LYS A 61 20.32 -12.68 4.89
CA LYS A 61 19.09 -13.20 4.25
C LYS A 61 18.01 -12.14 4.02
N MET A 62 18.21 -10.90 4.49
CA MET A 62 17.21 -9.84 4.40
C MET A 62 16.79 -9.53 2.95
N GLN A 63 17.73 -9.58 2.01
CA GLN A 63 17.46 -9.25 0.62
C GLN A 63 16.65 -10.33 -0.10
N GLU A 64 16.88 -11.60 0.23
CA GLU A 64 16.10 -12.73 -0.29
C GLU A 64 14.65 -12.68 0.20
N VAL A 65 14.47 -12.41 1.49
CA VAL A 65 13.14 -12.23 2.10
C VAL A 65 12.40 -11.07 1.45
N GLN A 66 13.05 -9.93 1.23
CA GLN A 66 12.42 -8.78 0.58
C GLN A 66 11.90 -9.15 -0.82
N GLN A 67 12.67 -9.91 -1.62
CA GLN A 67 12.25 -10.37 -2.94
C GLN A 67 11.11 -11.40 -2.89
N MET A 68 11.05 -12.24 -1.85
CA MET A 68 9.93 -13.17 -1.65
C MET A 68 8.63 -12.41 -1.36
N VAL A 69 8.68 -11.42 -0.46
CA VAL A 69 7.52 -10.60 -0.10
C VAL A 69 7.02 -9.79 -1.30
N GLU A 70 7.92 -9.23 -2.11
CA GLU A 70 7.56 -8.53 -3.35
C GLU A 70 6.80 -9.41 -4.35
N ARG A 71 7.18 -10.68 -4.49
CA ARG A 71 6.51 -11.63 -5.38
C ARG A 71 5.14 -12.03 -4.88
N ALA A 72 4.97 -12.18 -3.57
CA ALA A 72 3.71 -12.60 -2.96
C ALA A 72 2.61 -11.53 -2.98
N ILE A 73 2.99 -10.25 -2.83
CA ILE A 73 2.03 -9.12 -2.73
C ILE A 73 1.59 -8.58 -4.11
N ASN A 74 2.41 -8.77 -5.16
CA ASN A 74 2.07 -8.33 -6.52
C ASN A 74 1.20 -9.33 -7.32
N LEU A 75 0.58 -10.31 -6.64
CA LEU A 75 -0.46 -11.21 -7.18
C LEU A 75 -1.84 -10.72 -6.71
#